data_AF-A0A0M2S5I8-F1
#
_entry.id   AF-A0A0M2S5I8-F1
#
_cell.length_a   1.000
_cell.length_b   1.000
_cell.length_c   1.000
_cell.angle_alpha   90.00
_cell.angle_beta   90.00
_cell.angle_gamma   90.00
#
_symmetry.space_group_name_H-M   'P 1'
#
loop_
_entity.id
_entity.type
_entity.pdbx_description
1 polymer ?
#
loop_
_entity_poly.entity_id
_entity_poly.type
_entity_poly.pdbx_seq_one_letter_code
_entity_poly.pdbx_strand_id
1 'polypeptide(L)'
;MAVELRSVPDCPNLAPARHELRAALADVGLPITVVTEVVGDYLSPSILVNGVDVMGATGDGSAACRLDIPTGERIRAALRQAIGAGPATTAREQSRVDCCQQPGNAIRTDRPHRAEQLPDSLQQVHRAILHHFAATGAAPTDADIRAAASEADLDTAKALRELAREDLVALDSGGRLVAAYPFSPTPTPHRVSFGDVEVYAMCAIGALGMPFMLGTDATITSADPHTGQPVRVTITNGAATFQPAEAVIVYAATGDAGRSVDTCCSTINFFTSASGAQAWIDAHPSLAATVLDQDQAVTLGRDIFEPLLAPHTALDHRLV
;
A
#
# COMPACT_ATOMS: atom_id res chain seq x y z
N MET A 1 4.99 25.01 9.66
CA MET A 1 5.26 25.17 8.22
C MET A 1 6.73 24.85 7.99
N ALA A 2 7.02 23.88 7.13
CA ALA A 2 8.39 23.45 6.81
C ALA A 2 8.71 23.83 5.36
N VAL A 3 9.88 24.41 5.12
CA VAL A 3 10.34 24.74 3.77
C VAL A 3 11.69 24.07 3.55
N GLU A 4 11.85 23.35 2.44
CA GLU A 4 13.13 22.70 2.10
C GLU A 4 13.65 23.24 0.77
N LEU A 5 14.95 23.50 0.69
CA LEU A 5 15.67 23.77 -0.56
C LEU A 5 16.60 22.59 -0.83
N ARG A 6 16.23 21.75 -1.79
CA ARG A 6 16.99 20.56 -2.18
C ARG A 6 17.87 20.86 -3.38
N SER A 7 19.09 20.32 -3.36
CA SER A 7 20.06 20.53 -4.43
C SER A 7 21.00 19.34 -4.66
N VAL A 8 21.54 19.26 -5.88
CA VAL A 8 22.69 18.40 -6.21
C VAL A 8 23.98 19.22 -6.08
N PRO A 9 25.14 18.57 -5.87
CA PRO A 9 26.43 19.25 -5.89
C PRO A 9 26.62 20.09 -7.17
N ASP A 10 27.22 21.27 -7.00
CA ASP A 10 27.62 22.19 -8.08
C ASP A 10 26.50 22.66 -9.05
N CYS A 11 25.22 22.57 -8.68
CA CYS A 11 24.15 23.08 -9.53
C CYS A 11 24.21 24.62 -9.67
N PRO A 12 24.48 25.17 -10.87
CA PRO A 12 24.64 26.62 -11.07
C PRO A 12 23.36 27.41 -10.76
N ASN A 13 22.21 26.75 -10.85
CA ASN A 13 20.89 27.35 -10.64
C ASN A 13 20.47 27.41 -9.16
N LEU A 14 21.28 26.88 -8.24
CA LEU A 14 20.99 26.90 -6.80
C LEU A 14 21.02 28.33 -6.22
N ALA A 15 22.02 29.14 -6.58
CA ALA A 15 22.13 30.50 -6.08
C ALA A 15 20.95 31.40 -6.53
N PRO A 16 20.53 31.38 -7.81
CA PRO A 16 19.29 32.03 -8.25
C PRO A 16 18.04 31.55 -7.50
N ALA A 17 17.83 30.23 -7.35
CA ALA A 17 16.65 29.71 -6.65
C ALA A 17 16.64 30.09 -5.14
N ARG A 18 17.81 30.11 -4.49
CA ARG A 18 17.95 30.59 -3.11
C ARG A 18 17.61 32.07 -2.99
N HIS A 19 17.96 32.88 -3.98
CA HIS A 19 17.60 34.30 -4.02
C HIS A 19 16.08 34.49 -4.12
N GLU A 20 15.43 33.81 -5.06
CA GLU A 20 13.97 33.85 -5.23
C GLU A 20 13.23 33.37 -3.97
N LEU A 21 13.72 32.30 -3.32
CA LEU A 21 13.14 31.80 -2.08
C LEU A 21 13.23 32.82 -0.94
N ARG A 22 14.39 33.48 -0.78
CA ARG A 22 14.57 34.51 0.25
C ARG A 22 13.67 35.72 0.02
N ALA A 23 13.56 36.17 -1.22
CA ALA A 23 12.66 37.27 -1.58
C ALA A 23 11.19 36.90 -1.29
N ALA A 24 10.77 35.69 -1.68
CA ALA A 24 9.42 35.21 -1.44
C ALA A 24 9.09 35.06 0.07
N LEU A 25 10.04 34.60 0.89
CA LEU A 25 9.88 34.49 2.35
C LEU A 25 9.74 35.87 3.01
N ALA A 26 10.55 36.83 2.60
CA ALA A 26 10.46 38.21 3.08
C ALA A 26 9.09 38.84 2.71
N ASP A 27 8.63 38.61 1.48
CA ASP A 27 7.32 39.10 0.99
C ASP A 27 6.12 38.54 1.77
N VAL A 28 6.25 37.34 2.36
CA VAL A 28 5.19 36.72 3.17
C VAL A 28 5.45 36.80 4.69
N GLY A 29 6.51 37.51 5.10
CA GLY A 29 6.84 37.73 6.51
C GLY A 29 7.38 36.51 7.27
N LEU A 30 7.95 35.53 6.57
CA LEU A 30 8.54 34.33 7.19
C LEU A 30 10.06 34.49 7.39
N PRO A 31 10.61 34.07 8.55
CA PRO A 31 12.04 34.12 8.79
C PRO A 31 12.76 33.01 8.00
N ILE A 32 14.00 33.27 7.56
CA ILE A 32 14.80 32.29 6.80
C ILE A 32 15.07 30.98 7.54
N THR A 33 14.95 30.99 8.88
CA THR A 33 15.15 29.81 9.74
C THR A 33 14.12 28.70 9.50
N VAL A 34 13.03 28.97 8.77
CA VAL A 34 12.07 27.93 8.37
C VAL A 34 12.57 27.08 7.19
N VAL A 35 13.69 27.47 6.56
CA VAL A 35 14.27 26.78 5.41
C VAL A 35 15.37 25.82 5.87
N THR A 36 15.22 24.55 5.49
CA THR A 36 16.27 23.54 5.59
C THR A 36 16.89 23.32 4.21
N GLU A 37 18.20 23.49 4.08
CA GLU A 37 18.91 23.17 2.84
C GLU A 37 19.41 21.71 2.90
N VAL A 38 19.13 20.94 1.85
CA VAL A 38 19.50 19.51 1.76
C VAL A 38 20.24 19.27 0.44
N VAL A 39 21.41 18.62 0.53
CA VAL A 39 22.17 18.17 -0.64
C VAL A 39 21.99 16.67 -0.79
N GLY A 40 21.64 16.21 -1.99
CA GLY A 40 21.46 14.79 -2.27
C GLY A 40 21.05 14.53 -3.71
N ASP A 41 20.72 13.27 -4.00
CA ASP A 41 20.46 12.79 -5.35
C ASP A 41 19.01 13.05 -5.76
N TYR A 42 18.69 14.32 -6.05
CA TYR A 42 17.36 14.79 -6.43
C TYR A 42 17.40 15.69 -7.67
N LEU A 43 16.23 16.03 -8.23
CA LEU A 43 16.13 17.17 -9.15
C LEU A 43 16.46 18.47 -8.39
N SER A 44 17.31 19.32 -8.97
CA SER A 44 17.88 20.49 -8.31
C SER A 44 17.81 21.75 -9.18
N PRO A 45 17.50 22.94 -8.66
CA PRO A 45 17.00 23.19 -7.31
C PRO A 45 15.52 22.83 -7.20
N SER A 46 15.13 22.23 -6.07
CA SER A 46 13.73 21.94 -5.74
C SER A 46 13.37 22.62 -4.43
N ILE A 47 12.22 23.30 -4.41
CA ILE A 47 11.72 24.01 -3.22
C ILE A 47 10.46 23.31 -2.79
N LEU A 48 10.49 22.73 -1.59
CA LEU A 48 9.33 22.05 -1.02
C LEU A 48 8.72 22.91 0.07
N VAL A 49 7.40 23.00 0.09
CA VAL A 49 6.63 23.60 1.18
C VAL A 49 5.75 22.50 1.77
N ASN A 50 5.98 22.16 3.05
CA ASN A 50 5.36 21.03 3.75
C ASN A 50 5.47 19.69 2.98
N GLY A 51 6.63 19.43 2.38
CA GLY A 51 6.90 18.19 1.63
C GLY A 51 6.40 18.17 0.18
N VAL A 52 5.73 19.23 -0.29
CA VAL A 52 5.24 19.35 -1.68
C VAL A 52 6.15 20.26 -2.48
N ASP A 53 6.69 19.77 -3.60
CA ASP A 53 7.51 20.57 -4.51
C ASP A 53 6.68 21.66 -5.21
N VAL A 54 7.15 22.91 -5.17
CA VAL A 54 6.48 24.09 -5.74
C VAL A 54 6.27 23.97 -7.26
N MET A 55 7.08 23.16 -7.94
CA MET A 55 6.98 22.91 -9.37
C MET A 55 6.20 21.63 -9.71
N GLY A 56 5.73 20.89 -8.70
CA GLY A 56 4.92 19.67 -8.88
C GLY A 56 5.74 18.43 -9.24
N ALA A 57 7.05 18.43 -9.01
CA ALA A 57 7.87 17.24 -9.22
C ALA A 57 7.57 16.17 -8.16
N THR A 58 7.23 14.96 -8.59
CA THR A 58 7.24 13.76 -7.75
C THR A 58 8.70 13.38 -7.55
N GLY A 59 9.15 13.16 -6.31
CA GLY A 59 10.57 13.09 -5.90
C GLY A 59 11.44 11.98 -6.49
N ASP A 60 11.08 11.40 -7.64
CA ASP A 60 11.65 10.20 -8.27
C ASP A 60 12.55 10.52 -9.50
N GLY A 61 13.00 11.78 -9.64
CA GLY A 61 13.87 12.18 -10.75
C GLY A 61 15.35 11.85 -10.52
N SER A 62 16.08 11.52 -11.59
CA SER A 62 17.54 11.35 -11.54
C SER A 62 18.23 12.64 -11.06
N ALA A 63 19.34 12.50 -10.32
CA ALA A 63 20.13 13.62 -9.82
C ALA A 63 20.59 14.54 -10.96
N ALA A 64 19.87 15.65 -11.17
CA ALA A 64 20.09 16.54 -12.30
C ALA A 64 19.75 17.99 -11.95
N CYS A 65 20.55 18.92 -12.48
CA CYS A 65 20.28 20.34 -12.34
C CYS A 65 19.29 20.77 -13.44
N ARG A 66 18.08 21.18 -13.06
CA ARG A 66 17.03 21.65 -13.97
C ARG A 66 17.40 23.02 -14.55
N LEU A 67 16.99 23.25 -15.80
CA LEU A 67 17.24 24.50 -16.51
C LEU A 67 16.28 25.63 -16.08
N ASP A 68 15.09 25.27 -15.64
CA ASP A 68 14.03 26.18 -15.20
C ASP A 68 13.98 26.27 -13.67
N ILE A 69 14.13 27.45 -13.08
CA ILE A 69 14.03 27.62 -11.62
C ILE A 69 12.60 27.96 -11.19
N PRO A 70 12.16 27.58 -9.97
CA PRO A 70 10.87 28.03 -9.44
C PRO A 70 10.81 29.55 -9.40
N THR A 71 9.75 30.14 -9.95
CA THR A 71 9.57 31.60 -9.97
C THR A 71 9.12 32.11 -8.61
N GLY A 72 9.54 33.33 -8.23
CA GLY A 72 9.11 33.96 -6.97
C GLY A 72 7.58 34.04 -6.82
N GLU A 73 6.82 34.16 -7.92
CA GLU A 73 5.36 34.12 -7.89
C GLU A 73 4.81 32.76 -7.43
N ARG A 74 5.34 31.66 -7.98
CA ARG A 74 4.92 30.30 -7.61
C ARG A 74 5.32 29.99 -6.17
N ILE A 75 6.52 30.40 -5.76
CA ILE A 75 6.98 30.23 -4.36
C ILE A 75 6.05 31.00 -3.41
N ARG A 76 5.74 32.28 -3.69
CA ARG A 76 4.81 33.07 -2.87
C ARG A 76 3.42 32.47 -2.80
N ALA A 77 2.89 31.96 -3.91
CA ALA A 77 1.59 31.32 -3.94
C ALA A 77 1.54 30.11 -3.00
N ALA A 78 2.55 29.23 -3.07
CA ALA A 78 2.68 28.07 -2.19
C ALA A 78 2.84 28.48 -0.72
N LEU A 79 3.68 29.48 -0.42
CA LEU A 79 3.87 29.97 0.94
C LEU A 79 2.58 30.61 1.51
N ARG A 80 1.87 31.44 0.72
CA ARG A 80 0.61 32.07 1.15
C ARG A 80 -0.50 31.05 1.36
N GLN A 81 -0.58 30.01 0.54
CA GLN A 81 -1.51 28.91 0.74
C GLN A 81 -1.23 28.19 2.07
N ALA A 82 0.05 27.95 2.38
CA ALA A 82 0.46 27.35 3.63
C ALA A 82 0.25 28.25 4.87
N ILE A 83 0.28 29.58 4.71
CA ILE A 83 0.02 30.57 5.80
C ILE A 83 -1.49 30.79 5.99
N GLY A 84 -2.25 30.92 4.91
CA GLY A 84 -3.70 31.15 4.90
C GLY A 84 -4.50 29.96 5.42
N ALA A 85 -3.88 28.78 5.44
CA ALA A 85 -4.27 27.66 6.29
C ALA A 85 -3.90 27.94 7.78
N GLY A 86 -4.44 29.02 8.37
CA GLY A 86 -4.57 29.14 9.83
C GLY A 86 -5.55 28.08 10.36
N PRO A 87 -5.53 27.70 11.65
CA PRO A 87 -6.01 26.39 12.10
C PRO A 87 -7.53 26.26 11.92
N ALA A 88 -7.92 25.79 10.74
CA ALA A 88 -9.23 25.24 10.49
C ALA A 88 -9.37 24.01 11.38
N THR A 89 -10.44 24.00 12.14
CA THR A 89 -10.82 23.03 13.15
C THR A 89 -10.83 21.61 12.57
N THR A 90 -9.70 20.90 12.63
CA THR A 90 -9.60 19.46 12.40
C THR A 90 -9.57 18.74 13.75
N ALA A 91 -10.71 18.76 14.43
CA ALA A 91 -11.03 17.66 15.31
C ALA A 91 -11.17 16.42 14.43
N ARG A 92 -10.20 15.49 14.54
CA ARG A 92 -9.90 14.31 13.70
C ARG A 92 -8.90 14.60 12.58
N GLU A 93 -7.61 14.49 12.90
CA GLU A 93 -6.60 13.73 12.11
C GLU A 93 -5.16 13.85 12.62
N GLN A 94 -4.89 14.66 13.67
CA GLN A 94 -3.53 14.85 14.19
C GLN A 94 -3.33 14.37 15.63
N SER A 95 -3.72 13.13 15.91
CA SER A 95 -3.25 12.39 17.09
C SER A 95 -2.84 10.97 16.72
N ARG A 96 -2.03 10.79 15.67
CA ARG A 96 -1.49 9.46 15.32
C ARG A 96 -0.08 9.45 14.70
N VAL A 97 0.64 10.57 14.74
CA VAL A 97 2.06 10.61 14.32
C VAL A 97 2.91 10.95 15.53
N ASP A 98 2.98 10.04 16.50
CA ASP A 98 4.16 9.81 17.36
C ASP A 98 3.87 8.68 18.37
N CYS A 99 3.68 7.43 17.91
CA CYS A 99 3.61 6.32 18.87
C CYS A 99 4.18 4.99 18.35
N CYS A 100 5.22 5.07 17.51
CA CYS A 100 6.06 3.99 16.97
C CYS A 100 5.90 3.77 15.45
N GLN A 101 7.05 3.56 14.80
CA GLN A 101 7.27 3.55 13.36
C GLN A 101 6.23 2.75 12.57
N GLN A 102 5.69 3.34 11.50
CA GLN A 102 4.91 2.59 10.52
C GLN A 102 5.79 1.48 9.91
N PRO A 103 5.24 0.32 9.51
CA PRO A 103 5.97 -0.82 8.91
C PRO A 103 6.79 -0.55 7.62
N GLY A 104 7.06 0.71 7.29
CA GLY A 104 7.84 1.14 6.14
C GLY A 104 7.22 0.69 4.81
N ASN A 105 8.07 0.57 3.78
CA ASN A 105 7.68 0.12 2.45
C ASN A 105 7.18 -1.33 2.40
N ALA A 106 7.11 -2.06 3.52
CA ALA A 106 6.61 -3.43 3.52
C ALA A 106 5.07 -3.51 3.52
N ILE A 107 4.37 -2.41 3.83
CA ILE A 107 2.93 -2.31 3.55
C ILE A 107 2.74 -2.03 2.07
N ARG A 108 2.38 -3.06 1.29
CA ARG A 108 1.98 -2.93 -0.12
C ARG A 108 0.54 -2.46 -0.24
N THR A 109 0.25 -1.24 0.23
CA THR A 109 -1.06 -0.60 -0.01
C THR A 109 -1.26 -0.20 -1.46
N ASP A 110 -0.18 -0.14 -2.25
CA ASP A 110 -0.14 0.23 -3.66
C ASP A 110 -0.51 -0.91 -4.62
N ARG A 111 -0.85 -2.11 -4.11
CA ARG A 111 -1.20 -3.28 -4.94
C ARG A 111 -2.30 -2.99 -5.98
N PRO A 112 -3.42 -2.32 -5.65
CA PRO A 112 -4.42 -1.92 -6.65
C PRO A 112 -3.82 -1.12 -7.80
N HIS A 113 -3.02 -0.11 -7.47
CA HIS A 113 -2.44 0.80 -8.44
C HIS A 113 -1.49 0.07 -9.41
N ARG A 114 -0.67 -0.86 -8.90
CA ARG A 114 0.19 -1.70 -9.74
C ARG A 114 -0.63 -2.60 -10.67
N ALA A 115 -1.70 -3.20 -10.16
CA ALA A 115 -2.58 -4.04 -10.97
C ALA A 115 -3.25 -3.24 -12.11
N GLU A 116 -3.70 -2.01 -11.83
CA GLU A 116 -4.30 -1.11 -12.81
C GLU A 116 -3.32 -0.66 -13.91
N GLN A 117 -2.02 -0.56 -13.60
CA GLN A 117 -0.99 -0.19 -14.56
C GLN A 117 -0.58 -1.32 -15.51
N LEU A 118 -0.98 -2.56 -15.23
CA LEU A 118 -0.66 -3.68 -16.11
C LEU A 118 -1.43 -3.59 -17.43
N PRO A 119 -0.87 -4.12 -18.53
CA PRO A 119 -1.62 -4.38 -19.74
C PRO A 119 -2.88 -5.22 -19.49
N ASP A 120 -3.96 -4.95 -20.20
CA ASP A 120 -5.26 -5.64 -20.05
C ASP A 120 -5.12 -7.17 -20.12
N SER A 121 -4.24 -7.68 -20.99
CA SER A 121 -3.96 -9.12 -21.10
C SER A 121 -3.34 -9.72 -19.83
N LEU A 122 -2.46 -8.98 -19.15
CA LEU A 122 -1.90 -9.41 -17.86
C LEU A 122 -2.93 -9.29 -16.73
N GLN A 123 -3.75 -8.24 -16.74
CA GLN A 123 -4.87 -8.12 -15.81
C GLN A 123 -5.84 -9.29 -15.96
N GLN A 124 -6.16 -9.70 -17.19
CA GLN A 124 -7.01 -10.85 -17.48
C GLN A 124 -6.45 -12.14 -16.86
N VAL A 125 -5.16 -12.43 -17.05
CA VAL A 125 -4.51 -13.61 -16.45
C VAL A 125 -4.55 -13.55 -14.93
N HIS A 126 -4.25 -12.40 -14.34
CA HIS A 126 -4.31 -12.22 -12.89
C HIS A 126 -5.72 -12.48 -12.34
N ARG A 127 -6.73 -11.87 -12.95
CA ARG A 127 -8.14 -12.06 -12.57
C ARG A 127 -8.58 -13.51 -12.73
N ALA A 128 -8.16 -14.19 -13.80
CA ALA A 128 -8.45 -15.62 -13.99
C ALA A 128 -7.86 -16.48 -12.88
N ILE A 129 -6.63 -16.19 -12.42
CA ILE A 129 -6.01 -16.88 -11.27
C ILE A 129 -6.84 -16.65 -10.00
N LEU A 130 -7.19 -15.41 -9.69
CA LEU A 130 -7.96 -15.07 -8.48
C LEU A 130 -9.36 -15.70 -8.49
N HIS A 131 -10.06 -15.65 -9.62
CA HIS A 131 -11.37 -16.29 -9.78
C HIS A 131 -11.29 -17.81 -9.68
N HIS A 132 -10.19 -18.44 -10.14
CA HIS A 132 -10.01 -19.88 -9.99
C HIS A 132 -9.99 -20.28 -8.52
N PHE A 133 -9.19 -19.59 -7.67
CA PHE A 133 -9.18 -19.84 -6.22
C PHE A 133 -10.58 -19.69 -5.61
N ALA A 134 -11.27 -18.60 -5.94
CA ALA A 134 -12.61 -18.31 -5.41
C ALA A 134 -13.66 -19.34 -5.83
N ALA A 135 -13.51 -19.95 -7.01
CA ALA A 135 -14.44 -20.93 -7.54
C ALA A 135 -14.16 -22.36 -7.04
N THR A 136 -12.89 -22.73 -6.86
CA THR A 136 -12.50 -24.13 -6.62
C THR A 136 -11.98 -24.40 -5.22
N GLY A 137 -11.59 -23.37 -4.47
CA GLY A 137 -10.91 -23.53 -3.18
C GLY A 137 -9.42 -23.90 -3.30
N ALA A 138 -8.91 -24.07 -4.52
CA ALA A 138 -7.56 -24.58 -4.79
C ALA A 138 -6.78 -23.68 -5.74
N ALA A 139 -5.45 -23.81 -5.74
CA ALA A 139 -4.61 -23.12 -6.70
C ALA A 139 -4.83 -23.66 -8.12
N PRO A 140 -4.84 -22.78 -9.15
CA PRO A 140 -4.90 -23.22 -10.54
C PRO A 140 -3.67 -24.08 -10.88
N THR A 141 -3.88 -25.11 -11.67
CA THR A 141 -2.79 -25.93 -12.20
C THR A 141 -2.02 -25.18 -13.29
N ASP A 142 -0.82 -25.64 -13.63
CA ASP A 142 -0.07 -25.10 -14.77
C ASP A 142 -0.86 -25.13 -16.09
N ALA A 143 -1.79 -26.08 -16.25
CA ALA A 143 -2.67 -26.17 -17.41
C ALA A 143 -3.72 -25.05 -17.39
N ASP A 144 -4.33 -24.77 -16.24
CA ASP A 144 -5.32 -23.70 -16.07
C ASP A 144 -4.70 -22.32 -16.33
N ILE A 145 -3.50 -22.06 -15.77
CA ILE A 145 -2.80 -20.80 -15.99
C ILE A 145 -2.37 -20.65 -17.45
N ARG A 146 -1.93 -21.75 -18.09
CA ARG A 146 -1.57 -21.74 -19.52
C ARG A 146 -2.77 -21.45 -20.41
N ALA A 147 -3.94 -21.99 -20.10
CA ALA A 147 -5.17 -21.70 -20.82
C ALA A 147 -5.50 -20.20 -20.73
N ALA A 148 -5.53 -19.63 -19.50
CA ALA A 148 -5.78 -18.20 -19.29
C ALA A 148 -4.75 -17.31 -20.01
N ALA A 149 -3.46 -17.66 -19.97
CA ALA A 149 -2.41 -16.93 -20.68
C ALA A 149 -2.58 -17.02 -22.21
N SER A 150 -2.97 -18.18 -22.73
CA SER A 150 -3.16 -18.38 -24.18
C SER A 150 -4.38 -17.58 -24.70
N GLU A 151 -5.46 -17.51 -23.92
CA GLU A 151 -6.62 -16.66 -24.22
C GLU A 151 -6.25 -15.17 -24.27
N ALA A 152 -5.25 -14.77 -23.49
CA ALA A 152 -4.72 -13.42 -23.44
C ALA A 152 -3.56 -13.17 -24.44
N ASP A 153 -3.23 -14.14 -25.31
CA ASP A 153 -2.08 -14.11 -26.24
C ASP A 153 -0.73 -13.85 -25.54
N LEU A 154 -0.53 -14.49 -24.37
CA LEU A 154 0.67 -14.37 -23.56
C LEU A 154 1.39 -15.70 -23.36
N ASP A 155 2.72 -15.65 -23.33
CA ASP A 155 3.54 -16.73 -22.79
C ASP A 155 3.29 -16.86 -21.28
N THR A 156 2.94 -18.06 -20.82
CA THR A 156 2.58 -18.34 -19.41
C THR A 156 3.70 -17.97 -18.45
N ALA A 157 4.94 -18.32 -18.77
CA ALA A 157 6.07 -18.08 -17.89
C ALA A 157 6.41 -16.58 -17.81
N LYS A 158 6.30 -15.85 -18.94
CA LYS A 158 6.43 -14.40 -18.97
C LYS A 158 5.31 -13.75 -18.16
N ALA A 159 4.06 -14.14 -18.36
CA ALA A 159 2.93 -13.57 -17.63
C ALA A 159 3.10 -13.70 -16.11
N LEU A 160 3.42 -14.90 -15.62
CA LEU A 160 3.68 -15.12 -14.20
C LEU A 160 4.87 -14.31 -13.68
N ARG A 161 5.95 -14.14 -14.47
CA ARG A 161 7.08 -13.30 -14.07
C ARG A 161 6.71 -11.82 -13.96
N GLU A 162 5.93 -11.28 -14.89
CA GLU A 162 5.48 -9.87 -14.82
C GLU A 162 4.56 -9.65 -13.62
N LEU A 163 3.59 -10.56 -13.40
CA LEU A 163 2.72 -10.51 -12.22
C LEU A 163 3.51 -10.62 -10.91
N ALA A 164 4.59 -11.41 -10.90
CA ALA A 164 5.46 -11.55 -9.73
C ALA A 164 6.33 -10.33 -9.47
N ARG A 165 6.75 -9.61 -10.51
CA ARG A 165 7.50 -8.34 -10.37
C ARG A 165 6.65 -7.26 -9.69
N GLU A 166 5.34 -7.27 -9.96
CA GLU A 166 4.39 -6.36 -9.34
C GLU A 166 3.83 -6.85 -7.99
N ASP A 167 4.33 -7.97 -7.46
CA ASP A 167 3.91 -8.57 -6.18
C ASP A 167 2.37 -8.79 -6.11
N LEU A 168 1.79 -9.16 -7.27
CA LEU A 168 0.41 -9.65 -7.39
C LEU A 168 0.35 -11.17 -7.19
N VAL A 169 1.41 -11.86 -7.63
CA VAL A 169 1.67 -13.26 -7.32
C VAL A 169 3.09 -13.41 -6.78
N ALA A 170 3.39 -14.53 -6.14
CA ALA A 170 4.76 -14.92 -5.80
C ALA A 170 5.03 -16.32 -6.33
N LEU A 171 6.25 -16.56 -6.84
CA LEU A 171 6.66 -17.84 -7.41
C LEU A 171 7.83 -18.45 -6.63
N ASP A 172 7.90 -19.77 -6.54
CA ASP A 172 9.10 -20.47 -6.09
C ASP A 172 10.15 -20.58 -7.20
N SER A 173 11.31 -21.16 -6.90
CA SER A 173 12.38 -21.38 -7.88
C SER A 173 12.00 -22.31 -9.03
N GLY A 174 10.92 -23.09 -8.88
CA GLY A 174 10.34 -23.94 -9.92
C GLY A 174 9.26 -23.26 -10.74
N GLY A 175 8.93 -21.99 -10.47
CA GLY A 175 7.88 -21.25 -11.16
C GLY A 175 6.46 -21.57 -10.67
N ARG A 176 6.31 -22.28 -9.55
CA ARG A 176 4.99 -22.57 -8.97
C ARG A 176 4.53 -21.42 -8.09
N LEU A 177 3.22 -21.20 -8.05
CA LEU A 177 2.62 -20.20 -7.17
C LEU A 177 2.93 -20.53 -5.69
N VAL A 178 3.46 -19.53 -5.01
CA VAL A 178 3.60 -19.44 -3.55
C VAL A 178 2.54 -18.51 -2.97
N ALA A 179 2.08 -17.54 -3.75
CA ALA A 179 0.96 -16.66 -3.43
C ALA A 179 0.28 -16.18 -4.71
N ALA A 180 -1.02 -15.92 -4.64
CA ALA A 180 -1.74 -15.08 -5.60
C ALA A 180 -2.61 -14.13 -4.76
N TYR A 181 -2.06 -12.97 -4.38
CA TYR A 181 -2.60 -12.22 -3.24
C TYR A 181 -4.03 -11.79 -3.49
N PRO A 182 -4.95 -12.05 -2.54
CA PRO A 182 -4.70 -12.45 -1.14
C PRO A 182 -4.59 -13.97 -0.86
N PHE A 183 -4.77 -14.83 -1.86
CA PHE A 183 -4.85 -16.29 -1.70
C PHE A 183 -3.49 -16.97 -1.46
N SER A 184 -3.54 -18.01 -0.61
CA SER A 184 -2.46 -18.97 -0.40
C SER A 184 -2.76 -20.28 -1.15
N PRO A 185 -1.83 -20.78 -1.98
CA PRO A 185 -1.90 -22.11 -2.59
C PRO A 185 -1.86 -23.26 -1.59
N THR A 186 -1.36 -23.02 -0.38
CA THR A 186 -1.19 -24.03 0.67
C THR A 186 -1.95 -23.64 1.94
N PRO A 187 -2.30 -24.61 2.81
CA PRO A 187 -3.01 -24.32 4.05
C PRO A 187 -2.27 -23.31 4.94
N THR A 188 -3.00 -22.29 5.40
CA THR A 188 -2.56 -21.31 6.41
C THR A 188 -3.54 -21.32 7.60
N PRO A 189 -3.19 -20.68 8.73
CA PRO A 189 -4.14 -20.47 9.83
C PRO A 189 -5.38 -19.69 9.39
N HIS A 190 -5.26 -18.82 8.38
CA HIS A 190 -6.33 -17.92 7.92
C HIS A 190 -7.20 -18.61 6.86
N ARG A 191 -8.29 -19.23 7.29
CA ARG A 191 -9.28 -19.86 6.39
C ARG A 191 -10.42 -18.90 6.11
N VAL A 192 -10.86 -18.82 4.86
CA VAL A 192 -12.01 -18.01 4.44
C VAL A 192 -13.01 -18.91 3.71
N SER A 193 -14.25 -18.92 4.18
CA SER A 193 -15.35 -19.67 3.57
C SER A 193 -16.33 -18.69 2.91
N PHE A 194 -16.63 -18.95 1.63
CA PHE A 194 -17.64 -18.24 0.82
C PHE A 194 -18.86 -19.15 0.59
N GLY A 195 -19.37 -19.76 1.67
CA GLY A 195 -20.37 -20.82 1.57
C GLY A 195 -19.70 -22.18 1.38
N ASP A 196 -19.94 -22.83 0.24
CA ASP A 196 -19.46 -24.19 -0.03
C ASP A 196 -17.97 -24.27 -0.43
N VAL A 197 -17.34 -23.12 -0.68
CA VAL A 197 -15.91 -23.01 -1.03
C VAL A 197 -15.13 -22.48 0.16
N GLU A 198 -14.08 -23.19 0.54
CA GLU A 198 -13.08 -22.75 1.53
C GLU A 198 -11.74 -22.51 0.84
N VAL A 199 -11.11 -21.37 1.14
CA VAL A 199 -9.77 -20.99 0.68
C VAL A 199 -8.88 -20.65 1.87
N TYR A 200 -7.58 -20.51 1.59
CA TYR A 200 -6.60 -20.01 2.55
C TYR A 200 -6.10 -18.63 2.13
N ALA A 201 -5.93 -17.74 3.10
CA ALA A 201 -5.37 -16.41 2.91
C ALA A 201 -3.91 -16.35 3.35
N MET A 202 -3.11 -15.52 2.68
CA MET A 202 -1.70 -15.32 3.03
C MET A 202 -1.52 -14.65 4.40
N CYS A 203 -2.47 -13.82 4.82
CA CYS A 203 -2.42 -13.07 6.08
C CYS A 203 -3.81 -12.64 6.55
N ALA A 204 -3.90 -12.07 7.76
CA ALA A 204 -5.15 -11.56 8.32
C ALA A 204 -5.80 -10.45 7.47
N ILE A 205 -5.01 -9.50 6.97
CA ILE A 205 -5.53 -8.43 6.08
C ILE A 205 -6.02 -8.99 4.74
N GLY A 206 -5.32 -9.99 4.20
CA GLY A 206 -5.76 -10.72 3.01
C GLY A 206 -7.11 -11.40 3.24
N ALA A 207 -7.26 -12.09 4.37
CA ALA A 207 -8.51 -12.76 4.73
C ALA A 207 -9.69 -11.77 4.84
N LEU A 208 -9.46 -10.61 5.46
CA LEU A 208 -10.47 -9.54 5.59
C LEU A 208 -10.82 -8.89 4.24
N GLY A 209 -9.88 -8.82 3.31
CA GLY A 209 -10.08 -8.17 2.01
C GLY A 209 -10.79 -9.05 0.97
N MET A 210 -10.62 -10.37 1.00
CA MET A 210 -11.22 -11.27 0.01
C MET A 210 -12.74 -11.12 -0.18
N PRO A 211 -13.57 -10.98 0.88
CA PRO A 211 -15.02 -10.88 0.72
C PRO A 211 -15.43 -9.61 -0.03
N PHE A 212 -14.71 -8.50 0.19
CA PHE A 212 -14.92 -7.26 -0.56
C PHE A 212 -14.44 -7.39 -2.02
N MET A 213 -13.26 -7.98 -2.23
CA MET A 213 -12.74 -8.30 -3.58
C MET A 213 -13.72 -9.15 -4.39
N LEU A 214 -14.40 -10.10 -3.77
CA LEU A 214 -15.33 -11.00 -4.44
C LEU A 214 -16.78 -10.50 -4.43
N GLY A 215 -17.08 -9.40 -3.72
CA GLY A 215 -18.44 -8.88 -3.56
C GLY A 215 -19.41 -9.87 -2.90
N THR A 216 -18.93 -10.71 -1.97
CA THR A 216 -19.73 -11.75 -1.31
C THR A 216 -19.53 -11.77 0.20
N ASP A 217 -20.50 -12.30 0.91
CA ASP A 217 -20.40 -12.63 2.34
C ASP A 217 -19.37 -13.75 2.57
N ALA A 218 -18.76 -13.75 3.75
CA ALA A 218 -17.78 -14.75 4.12
C ALA A 218 -17.70 -15.01 5.62
N THR A 219 -17.19 -16.18 5.98
CA THR A 219 -16.76 -16.51 7.34
C THR A 219 -15.27 -16.81 7.36
N ILE A 220 -14.54 -16.05 8.16
CA ILE A 220 -13.09 -16.20 8.37
C ILE A 220 -12.86 -16.93 9.69
N THR A 221 -11.98 -17.90 9.68
CA THR A 221 -11.48 -18.55 10.91
C THR A 221 -9.97 -18.51 10.93
N SER A 222 -9.42 -18.19 12.09
CA SER A 222 -7.99 -18.14 12.36
C SER A 222 -7.71 -18.45 13.83
N ALA A 223 -6.46 -18.35 14.23
CA ALA A 223 -6.03 -18.50 15.62
C ALA A 223 -4.98 -17.44 15.95
N ASP A 224 -5.03 -16.96 17.18
CA ASP A 224 -3.98 -16.14 17.76
C ASP A 224 -2.66 -16.91 17.75
N PRO A 225 -1.60 -16.40 17.11
CA PRO A 225 -0.37 -17.17 16.89
C PRO A 225 0.41 -17.42 18.19
N HIS A 226 0.12 -16.67 19.26
CA HIS A 226 0.78 -16.84 20.55
C HIS A 226 0.02 -17.83 21.44
N THR A 227 -1.31 -17.74 21.46
CA THR A 227 -2.14 -18.51 22.42
C THR A 227 -2.86 -19.71 21.79
N GLY A 228 -2.96 -19.76 20.45
CA GLY A 228 -3.76 -20.74 19.72
C GLY A 228 -5.27 -20.57 19.87
N GLN A 229 -5.74 -19.54 20.60
CA GLN A 229 -7.16 -19.30 20.78
C GLN A 229 -7.81 -18.87 19.47
N PRO A 230 -9.03 -19.36 19.17
CA PRO A 230 -9.66 -19.11 17.88
C PRO A 230 -10.08 -17.65 17.74
N VAL A 231 -9.94 -17.12 16.53
CA VAL A 231 -10.55 -15.86 16.09
C VAL A 231 -11.47 -16.17 14.92
N ARG A 232 -12.70 -15.69 14.97
CA ARG A 232 -13.69 -15.80 13.89
C ARG A 232 -14.17 -14.41 13.50
N VAL A 233 -14.28 -14.17 12.21
CA VAL A 233 -14.87 -12.95 11.67
C VAL A 233 -15.96 -13.34 10.68
N THR A 234 -17.16 -12.81 10.86
CA THR A 234 -18.25 -12.97 9.88
C THR A 234 -18.45 -11.65 9.17
N ILE A 235 -18.43 -11.67 7.84
CA ILE A 235 -18.73 -10.52 6.99
C ILE A 235 -20.06 -10.78 6.29
N THR A 236 -21.04 -9.91 6.58
CA THR A 236 -22.40 -9.99 6.03
C THR A 236 -22.82 -8.62 5.55
N ASN A 237 -23.23 -8.50 4.28
CA ASN A 237 -23.58 -7.23 3.65
C ASN A 237 -22.49 -6.15 3.85
N GLY A 238 -21.22 -6.55 3.77
CA GLY A 238 -20.07 -5.67 3.94
C GLY A 238 -19.75 -5.24 5.38
N ALA A 239 -20.52 -5.68 6.38
CA ALA A 239 -20.26 -5.42 7.79
C ALA A 239 -19.54 -6.61 8.45
N ALA A 240 -18.42 -6.34 9.12
CA ALA A 240 -17.63 -7.36 9.81
C ALA A 240 -18.03 -7.45 11.30
N THR A 241 -18.15 -8.67 11.82
CA THR A 241 -18.34 -8.95 13.25
C THR A 241 -17.27 -9.92 13.73
N PHE A 242 -16.55 -9.56 14.79
CA PHE A 242 -15.41 -10.30 15.32
C PHE A 242 -15.78 -11.09 16.57
N GLN A 243 -15.15 -12.25 16.72
CA GLN A 243 -15.22 -13.12 17.90
C GLN A 243 -13.80 -13.63 18.21
N PRO A 244 -13.23 -13.31 19.38
CA PRO A 244 -13.78 -12.44 20.43
C PRO A 244 -14.00 -11.00 19.94
N ALA A 245 -14.87 -10.25 20.64
CA ALA A 245 -15.22 -8.88 20.26
C ALA A 245 -14.04 -7.91 20.41
N GLU A 246 -13.05 -8.28 21.21
CA GLU A 246 -11.81 -7.56 21.48
C GLU A 246 -10.69 -7.94 20.51
N ALA A 247 -10.95 -8.82 19.54
CA ALA A 247 -9.94 -9.24 18.59
C ALA A 247 -9.39 -8.06 17.79
N VAL A 248 -8.08 -8.08 17.56
CA VAL A 248 -7.33 -7.06 16.83
C VAL A 248 -6.40 -7.74 15.83
N ILE A 249 -5.76 -6.94 14.98
CA ILE A 249 -4.78 -7.42 14.00
C ILE A 249 -3.45 -6.78 14.34
N VAL A 250 -2.38 -7.57 14.39
CA VAL A 250 -1.02 -7.00 14.32
C VAL A 250 -0.64 -6.95 12.85
N TYR A 251 -0.27 -5.76 12.40
CA TYR A 251 0.42 -5.57 11.14
C TYR A 251 1.91 -5.41 11.43
N ALA A 252 2.72 -6.39 11.05
CA ALA A 252 4.16 -6.35 11.26
C ALA A 252 4.92 -6.73 9.99
N ALA A 253 6.13 -6.19 9.84
CA ALA A 253 7.02 -6.50 8.74
C ALA A 253 8.50 -6.33 9.10
N THR A 254 9.40 -6.96 8.34
CA THR A 254 10.85 -6.86 8.55
C THR A 254 11.45 -5.50 8.15
N GLY A 255 10.69 -4.65 7.46
CA GLY A 255 11.14 -3.35 6.95
C GLY A 255 12.01 -3.42 5.68
N ASP A 256 12.35 -4.64 5.23
CA ASP A 256 13.14 -4.88 4.03
C ASP A 256 12.33 -4.74 2.74
N ALA A 257 13.03 -4.45 1.65
CA ALA A 257 12.46 -4.60 0.31
C ALA A 257 12.37 -6.08 -0.06
N GLY A 258 11.22 -6.50 -0.60
CA GLY A 258 11.00 -7.88 -1.02
C GLY A 258 9.54 -8.15 -1.40
N ARG A 259 9.25 -9.42 -1.68
CA ARG A 259 7.87 -9.90 -1.91
C ARG A 259 7.10 -9.87 -0.60
N SER A 260 5.79 -9.57 -0.64
CA SER A 260 4.97 -9.53 0.60
C SER A 260 5.04 -10.84 1.39
N VAL A 261 5.14 -12.00 0.72
CA VAL A 261 5.27 -13.31 1.35
C VAL A 261 6.54 -13.46 2.20
N ASP A 262 7.61 -12.76 1.84
CA ASP A 262 8.90 -12.85 2.55
C ASP A 262 9.00 -11.78 3.66
N THR A 263 8.34 -10.64 3.50
CA THR A 263 8.56 -9.45 4.34
C THR A 263 7.47 -9.18 5.36
N CYS A 264 6.21 -9.58 5.10
CA CYS A 264 5.09 -9.19 5.98
C CYS A 264 3.95 -10.20 6.13
N CYS A 265 3.64 -11.05 5.14
CA CYS A 265 2.43 -11.88 5.20
C CYS A 265 2.43 -12.86 6.39
N SER A 266 3.58 -13.45 6.71
CA SER A 266 3.73 -14.36 7.86
C SER A 266 3.56 -13.66 9.22
N THR A 267 3.73 -12.33 9.26
CA THR A 267 3.73 -11.51 10.48
C THR A 267 2.47 -10.65 10.63
N ILE A 268 1.54 -10.69 9.67
CA ILE A 268 0.25 -10.02 9.74
C ILE A 268 -0.83 -11.02 10.21
N ASN A 269 -1.18 -10.99 11.50
CA ASN A 269 -2.02 -12.01 12.14
C ASN A 269 -3.12 -11.43 13.03
N PHE A 270 -4.17 -12.22 13.26
CA PHE A 270 -5.21 -11.93 14.25
C PHE A 270 -4.70 -12.23 15.66
N PHE A 271 -5.17 -11.45 16.63
CA PHE A 271 -4.94 -11.65 18.06
C PHE A 271 -6.27 -11.53 18.80
N THR A 272 -6.42 -12.30 19.87
CA THR A 272 -7.66 -12.30 20.67
C THR A 272 -7.87 -11.01 21.47
N SER A 273 -6.81 -10.24 21.72
CA SER A 273 -6.87 -8.99 22.48
C SER A 273 -5.70 -8.05 22.14
N ALA A 274 -5.92 -6.75 22.35
CA ALA A 274 -4.87 -5.73 22.20
C ALA A 274 -3.67 -5.96 23.14
N SER A 275 -3.90 -6.44 24.35
CA SER A 275 -2.81 -6.77 25.29
C SER A 275 -1.96 -7.95 24.79
N GLY A 276 -2.59 -8.98 24.22
CA GLY A 276 -1.87 -10.12 23.64
C GLY A 276 -1.08 -9.71 22.40
N ALA A 277 -1.67 -8.86 21.55
CA ALA A 277 -1.00 -8.25 20.41
C ALA A 277 0.24 -7.44 20.83
N GLN A 278 0.12 -6.57 21.84
CA GLN A 278 1.24 -5.76 22.31
C GLN A 278 2.35 -6.62 22.91
N ALA A 279 2.02 -7.62 23.73
CA ALA A 279 3.00 -8.54 24.29
C ALA A 279 3.76 -9.31 23.18
N TRP A 280 3.07 -9.66 22.09
CA TRP A 280 3.72 -10.26 20.92
C TRP A 280 4.65 -9.26 20.24
N ILE A 281 4.24 -8.01 20.03
CA ILE A 281 5.09 -6.96 19.43
C ILE A 281 6.36 -6.75 20.26
N ASP A 282 6.23 -6.62 21.58
CA ASP A 282 7.36 -6.41 22.49
C ASP A 282 8.36 -7.57 22.47
N ALA A 283 7.89 -8.80 22.20
CA ALA A 283 8.71 -9.98 22.02
C ALA A 283 9.39 -10.08 20.65
N HIS A 284 9.03 -9.25 19.68
CA HIS A 284 9.57 -9.23 18.31
C HIS A 284 10.13 -7.85 17.91
N PRO A 285 11.13 -7.31 18.65
CA PRO A 285 11.62 -5.94 18.45
C PRO A 285 12.32 -5.71 17.10
N SER A 286 12.64 -6.78 16.35
CA SER A 286 13.21 -6.69 15.00
C SER A 286 12.16 -6.39 13.91
N LEU A 287 10.87 -6.44 14.24
CA LEU A 287 9.79 -6.15 13.30
C LEU A 287 9.28 -4.73 13.52
N ALA A 288 9.05 -4.02 12.42
CA ALA A 288 8.26 -2.81 12.45
C ALA A 288 6.78 -3.21 12.52
N ALA A 289 6.14 -2.99 13.67
CA ALA A 289 4.82 -3.53 13.97
C ALA A 289 3.88 -2.47 14.54
N THR A 290 2.59 -2.63 14.23
CA THR A 290 1.52 -1.81 14.78
C THR A 290 0.27 -2.66 15.00
N VAL A 291 -0.55 -2.26 15.98
CA VAL A 291 -1.87 -2.87 16.21
C VAL A 291 -2.91 -2.08 15.42
N LEU A 292 -3.69 -2.78 14.61
CA LEU A 292 -4.86 -2.26 13.92
C LEU A 292 -6.11 -2.69 14.67
N ASP A 293 -7.00 -1.74 14.92
CA ASP A 293 -8.36 -2.04 15.33
C ASP A 293 -9.16 -2.68 14.16
N GLN A 294 -10.38 -3.16 14.46
CA GLN A 294 -11.20 -3.90 13.52
C GLN A 294 -11.56 -3.06 12.29
N ASP A 295 -11.96 -1.80 12.48
CA ASP A 295 -12.36 -0.91 11.39
C ASP A 295 -11.15 -0.57 10.50
N GLN A 296 -10.00 -0.29 11.11
CA GLN A 296 -8.75 -0.06 10.39
C GLN A 296 -8.35 -1.26 9.54
N ALA A 297 -8.41 -2.47 10.12
CA ALA A 297 -8.00 -3.69 9.43
C ALA A 297 -8.95 -4.06 8.28
N VAL A 298 -10.27 -3.91 8.48
CA VAL A 298 -11.28 -4.14 7.45
C VAL A 298 -11.14 -3.13 6.31
N THR A 299 -10.97 -1.85 6.65
CA THR A 299 -10.76 -0.78 5.65
C THR A 299 -9.50 -1.03 4.84
N LEU A 300 -8.38 -1.36 5.50
CA LEU A 300 -7.14 -1.67 4.83
C LEU A 300 -7.26 -2.90 3.90
N GLY A 301 -7.93 -3.95 4.35
CA GLY A 301 -8.20 -5.13 3.52
C GLY A 301 -9.06 -4.79 2.30
N ARG A 302 -10.10 -3.99 2.49
CA ARG A 302 -10.96 -3.51 1.40
C ARG A 302 -10.15 -2.69 0.38
N ASP A 303 -9.45 -1.66 0.83
CA ASP A 303 -8.71 -0.74 -0.04
C ASP A 303 -7.67 -1.47 -0.90
N ILE A 304 -7.00 -2.50 -0.34
CA ILE A 304 -5.96 -3.26 -1.03
C ILE A 304 -6.53 -4.25 -2.06
N PHE A 305 -7.69 -4.85 -1.79
CA PHE A 305 -8.13 -6.03 -2.54
C PHE A 305 -9.43 -5.81 -3.33
N GLU A 306 -10.36 -4.97 -2.87
CA GLU A 306 -11.61 -4.67 -3.58
C GLU A 306 -11.39 -4.23 -5.05
N PRO A 307 -10.45 -3.32 -5.35
CA PRO A 307 -10.26 -2.85 -6.73
C PRO A 307 -9.76 -3.92 -7.71
N LEU A 308 -9.13 -5.01 -7.22
CA LEU A 308 -8.48 -6.00 -8.08
C LEU A 308 -9.46 -6.72 -9.02
N LEU A 309 -10.66 -6.98 -8.53
CA LEU A 309 -11.75 -7.61 -9.28
C LEU A 309 -12.94 -6.68 -9.52
N ALA A 310 -12.86 -5.43 -9.07
CA ALA A 310 -13.89 -4.45 -9.36
C ALA A 310 -14.09 -4.32 -10.89
N PRO A 311 -15.34 -4.27 -11.36
CA PRO A 311 -15.60 -4.06 -12.78
C PRO A 311 -15.00 -2.71 -13.19
N HIS A 312 -14.21 -2.72 -14.27
CA HIS A 312 -13.69 -1.49 -14.86
C HIS A 312 -14.89 -0.63 -15.24
N THR A 313 -15.06 0.50 -14.56
CA THR A 313 -15.98 1.53 -15.02
C THR A 313 -15.30 2.16 -16.23
N ALA A 314 -15.53 1.57 -17.41
CA ALA A 314 -15.22 2.25 -18.65
C ALA A 314 -15.99 3.58 -18.60
N LEU A 315 -15.28 4.69 -18.48
CA LEU A 315 -15.82 5.98 -18.87
C LEU A 315 -16.17 5.83 -20.35
N ASP A 316 -17.45 5.62 -20.59
CA ASP A 316 -18.04 5.48 -21.91
C ASP A 316 -17.92 6.85 -22.60
N HIS A 317 -16.73 7.15 -23.12
CA HIS A 317 -16.53 8.18 -24.14
C HIS A 317 -17.08 7.65 -25.45
N ARG A 318 -18.40 7.45 -25.51
CA ARG A 318 -19.13 7.42 -26.76
C ARG A 318 -19.76 8.78 -26.96
N LEU A 319 -19.15 9.54 -27.88
CA LEU A 319 -19.84 10.58 -28.62
C LEU A 319 -21.19 10.03 -29.12
N VAL A 320 -22.29 10.67 -28.75
CA VAL A 320 -23.28 11.30 -29.67
C VAL A 320 -23.88 12.50 -28.95
#